data_AF-A0A9D1L433-F1
#
_entry.id   AF-A0A9D1L433-F1
#
_cell.length_a   1.000
_cell.length_b   1.000
_cell.length_c   1.000
_cell.angle_alpha   90.00
_cell.angle_beta   90.00
_cell.angle_gamma   90.00
#
_symmetry.space_group_name_H-M   'P 1'
#
loop_
_entity.id
_entity.type
_entity.pdbx_description
1 polymer ?
#
loop_
_entity_poly.entity_id
_entity_poly.type
_entity_poly.pdbx_seq_one_letter_code
_entity_poly.pdbx_strand_id
1 'polypeptide(L)'
;MRSEKGFTLLELLGVMIVLAVISLIAVPIVMDSVNESRKSTLRNSYQSLLKAIDMNKSYDTINFSKMYVVREGVLNPDVDYEGELEGDGTIVVNSKGQIKVLVQTEDWCISKEYEDSKVSIQDGECSTSADLTYPEYAYVPEIQQALIDGTRQLETDVTLALDETTSGIIYNGTSQDLILPSSIAGTPLWEYSFVSKPDGTPLPLATIYMPDGIQKINTYAFKDETQLNFITFPPSVIILDNWVFEGATALQTITFTSTEVPTIIEGSNGTFKNLKSDVTIRVPQEALADYQAAWTTSLGSGNQIIGY
;
A
#
# COMPACT_ATOMS: atom_id res chain seq x y z
N MET A 1 -78.71 16.73 -18.76
CA MET A 1 -77.84 16.52 -17.58
C MET A 1 -77.07 15.24 -17.80
N ARG A 2 -75.75 15.33 -17.98
CA ARG A 2 -74.87 14.18 -18.16
C ARG A 2 -74.61 13.60 -16.76
N SER A 3 -74.99 12.34 -16.53
CA SER A 3 -74.63 11.63 -15.30
C SER A 3 -73.13 11.39 -15.32
N GLU A 4 -72.38 12.23 -14.59
CA GLU A 4 -71.00 11.92 -14.27
C GLU A 4 -71.02 10.80 -13.24
N LYS A 5 -70.72 9.58 -13.69
CA LYS A 5 -70.53 8.44 -12.79
C LYS A 5 -69.28 8.73 -11.96
N GLY A 6 -69.47 9.19 -10.72
CA GLY A 6 -68.38 9.29 -9.75
C GLY A 6 -67.84 7.90 -9.42
N PHE A 7 -66.53 7.75 -9.37
CA PHE A 7 -65.87 6.52 -8.92
C PHE A 7 -66.31 6.20 -7.49
N THR A 8 -66.73 4.95 -7.26
CA THR A 8 -67.09 4.50 -5.92
C THR A 8 -65.83 4.23 -5.08
N LEU A 9 -65.89 4.44 -3.76
CA LEU A 9 -64.76 4.18 -2.87
C LEU A 9 -64.26 2.73 -2.94
N LEU A 10 -65.14 1.78 -3.25
CA LEU A 10 -64.81 0.37 -3.46
C LEU A 10 -63.96 0.13 -4.73
N GLU A 11 -64.23 0.86 -5.81
CA GLU A 11 -63.42 0.79 -7.03
C GLU A 11 -62.03 1.38 -6.80
N LEU A 12 -61.94 2.50 -6.07
CA LEU A 12 -60.65 3.10 -5.70
C LEU A 12 -59.82 2.18 -4.79
N LEU A 13 -60.46 1.50 -3.84
CA LEU A 13 -59.79 0.52 -2.99
C LEU A 13 -59.25 -0.67 -3.80
N GLY A 14 -60.04 -1.18 -4.75
CA GLY A 14 -59.59 -2.24 -5.66
C GLY A 14 -58.35 -1.84 -6.47
N VAL A 15 -58.33 -0.62 -7.00
CA VAL A 15 -57.18 -0.10 -7.75
C VAL A 15 -55.94 0.03 -6.86
N MET A 16 -56.07 0.55 -5.64
CA MET A 16 -54.94 0.66 -4.71
C MET A 16 -54.36 -0.70 -4.33
N ILE A 17 -55.20 -1.72 -4.11
CA ILE A 17 -54.74 -3.08 -3.80
C ILE A 17 -53.98 -3.66 -5.00
N VAL A 18 -54.53 -3.51 -6.21
CA VAL A 18 -53.87 -4.00 -7.44
C VAL A 18 -52.53 -3.30 -7.65
N LEU A 19 -52.45 -1.98 -7.46
CA LEU A 19 -51.19 -1.23 -7.56
C LEU A 19 -50.19 -1.64 -6.48
N ALA A 20 -50.63 -1.89 -5.24
CA ALA A 20 -49.75 -2.35 -4.17
C ALA A 20 -49.14 -3.73 -4.48
N VAL A 21 -49.94 -4.66 -5.00
CA VAL A 21 -49.48 -6.00 -5.41
C VAL A 21 -48.52 -5.91 -6.60
N ILE A 22 -48.83 -5.07 -7.60
CA ILE A 22 -47.95 -4.85 -8.76
C ILE A 22 -46.61 -4.25 -8.30
N SER A 23 -46.63 -3.23 -7.44
CA SER A 23 -45.41 -2.62 -6.90
C SER A 23 -44.57 -3.61 -6.10
N LEU A 24 -45.19 -4.48 -5.30
CA LEU A 24 -44.49 -5.50 -4.52
C LEU A 24 -43.70 -6.48 -5.40
N ILE A 25 -44.24 -6.83 -6.57
CA ILE A 25 -43.58 -7.75 -7.52
C ILE A 25 -42.59 -6.99 -8.42
N ALA A 26 -42.93 -5.78 -8.86
CA ALA A 26 -42.15 -5.03 -9.83
C ALA A 26 -40.86 -4.44 -9.24
N VAL A 27 -40.89 -3.95 -8.00
CA VAL A 27 -39.73 -3.29 -7.36
C VAL A 27 -38.49 -4.19 -7.30
N PRO A 28 -38.54 -5.44 -6.77
CA PRO A 28 -37.35 -6.30 -6.71
C PRO A 28 -36.81 -6.63 -8.11
N ILE A 29 -37.69 -6.90 -9.09
CA ILE A 29 -37.27 -7.20 -10.47
C ILE A 29 -36.51 -6.01 -11.10
N VAL A 30 -37.04 -4.80 -10.92
CA VAL A 30 -36.39 -3.59 -11.43
C VAL A 30 -35.05 -3.37 -10.71
N MET A 31 -35.00 -3.56 -9.39
CA MET A 31 -33.77 -3.40 -8.61
C MET A 31 -32.70 -4.42 -9.02
N ASP A 32 -33.06 -5.69 -9.21
CA ASP A 32 -32.17 -6.74 -9.69
C ASP A 32 -31.62 -6.41 -11.07
N SER A 33 -32.47 -5.95 -11.99
CA SER A 33 -32.06 -5.53 -13.34
C SER A 33 -31.09 -4.33 -13.30
N VAL A 34 -31.29 -3.39 -12.38
CA VAL A 34 -30.40 -2.24 -12.18
C VAL A 34 -29.06 -2.71 -11.62
N ASN A 35 -29.07 -3.59 -10.61
CA ASN A 35 -27.86 -4.12 -10.00
C ASN A 35 -27.02 -4.92 -10.99
N GLU A 36 -27.63 -5.78 -11.81
CA GLU A 36 -26.90 -6.50 -12.86
C GLU A 36 -26.31 -5.56 -13.92
N SER A 37 -27.02 -4.47 -14.25
CA SER A 37 -26.49 -3.44 -15.15
C SER A 37 -25.28 -2.72 -14.53
N ARG A 38 -25.34 -2.35 -13.24
CA ARG A 38 -24.22 -1.74 -12.50
C ARG A 38 -23.03 -2.70 -12.40
N LYS A 39 -23.25 -3.96 -12.02
CA LYS A 39 -22.19 -5.00 -11.99
C LYS A 39 -21.54 -5.15 -13.36
N SER A 40 -22.31 -5.10 -14.45
CA SER A 40 -21.76 -5.16 -15.81
C SER A 40 -20.84 -3.97 -16.11
N THR A 41 -21.27 -2.74 -15.80
CA THR A 41 -20.45 -1.54 -15.99
C THR A 41 -19.19 -1.59 -15.15
N LEU A 42 -19.32 -1.92 -13.87
CA LEU A 42 -18.19 -1.99 -12.94
C LEU A 42 -17.18 -3.04 -13.37
N ARG A 43 -17.65 -4.22 -13.83
CA ARG A 43 -16.79 -5.26 -14.40
C ARG A 43 -16.01 -4.75 -15.61
N ASN A 44 -16.64 -3.96 -16.48
CA ASN A 44 -15.98 -3.39 -17.63
C ASN A 44 -14.93 -2.35 -17.22
N SER A 45 -15.22 -1.48 -16.24
CA SER A 45 -14.25 -0.52 -15.69
C SER A 45 -13.01 -1.24 -15.14
N TYR A 46 -13.20 -2.25 -14.30
CA TYR A 46 -12.09 -3.03 -13.75
C TYR A 46 -11.33 -3.79 -14.85
N GLN A 47 -12.00 -4.35 -15.86
CA GLN A 47 -11.31 -5.00 -16.97
C GLN A 47 -10.48 -4.02 -17.82
N SER A 48 -11.01 -2.82 -18.06
CA SER A 48 -10.31 -1.74 -18.75
C SER A 48 -9.05 -1.33 -17.98
N LEU A 49 -9.19 -1.14 -16.66
CA LEU A 49 -8.07 -0.89 -15.77
C LEU A 49 -7.02 -2.02 -15.82
N LEU A 50 -7.45 -3.28 -15.66
CA LEU A 50 -6.52 -4.41 -15.67
C LEU A 50 -5.77 -4.52 -17.00
N LYS A 51 -6.42 -4.18 -18.11
CA LYS A 51 -5.79 -4.09 -19.43
C LYS A 51 -4.79 -2.94 -19.49
N ALA A 52 -5.10 -1.77 -18.95
CA ALA A 52 -4.18 -0.65 -18.89
C ALA A 52 -2.95 -0.97 -18.03
N ILE A 53 -3.16 -1.61 -16.87
CA ILE A 53 -2.09 -2.16 -16.02
C ILE A 53 -1.24 -3.15 -16.82
N ASP A 54 -1.88 -4.05 -17.58
CA ASP A 54 -1.18 -5.03 -18.42
C ASP A 54 -0.38 -4.40 -19.57
N MET A 55 -0.92 -3.36 -20.22
CA MET A 55 -0.24 -2.63 -21.28
C MET A 55 0.96 -1.83 -20.75
N ASN A 56 0.86 -1.24 -19.56
CA ASN A 56 1.99 -0.58 -18.89
C ASN A 56 3.14 -1.56 -18.60
N LYS A 57 2.86 -2.85 -18.33
CA LYS A 57 3.92 -3.88 -18.21
C LYS A 57 4.71 -4.06 -19.51
N SER A 58 4.10 -3.81 -20.67
CA SER A 58 4.76 -4.01 -21.96
C SER A 58 5.79 -2.93 -22.30
N TYR A 59 5.78 -1.78 -21.61
CA TYR A 59 6.75 -0.71 -21.78
C TYR A 59 7.95 -0.83 -20.83
N ASP A 60 7.78 -1.50 -19.69
CA ASP A 60 8.85 -1.78 -18.71
C ASP A 60 9.32 -3.25 -18.87
N THR A 61 10.49 -3.46 -19.48
CA THR A 61 11.01 -4.78 -19.91
C THR A 61 11.38 -5.79 -18.81
N ILE A 62 10.93 -5.69 -17.55
CA ILE A 62 11.41 -6.57 -16.44
C ILE A 62 10.29 -6.94 -15.44
N ASN A 63 10.32 -8.19 -14.97
CA ASN A 63 9.39 -8.85 -14.04
C ASN A 63 9.15 -8.10 -12.70
N PHE A 64 8.23 -7.13 -12.68
CA PHE A 64 7.90 -6.34 -11.50
C PHE A 64 6.65 -6.86 -10.76
N SER A 65 6.69 -6.88 -9.42
CA SER A 65 5.48 -7.01 -8.60
C SER A 65 4.96 -5.62 -8.22
N LYS A 66 3.75 -5.25 -8.67
CA LYS A 66 3.14 -3.93 -8.45
C LYS A 66 1.89 -4.04 -7.60
N MET A 67 1.74 -3.16 -6.62
CA MET A 67 0.47 -2.99 -5.93
C MET A 67 -0.19 -1.69 -6.38
N TYR A 68 -1.48 -1.78 -6.69
CA TYR A 68 -2.37 -0.66 -6.82
C TYR A 68 -3.41 -0.73 -5.71
N VAL A 69 -3.80 0.42 -5.21
CA VAL A 69 -4.84 0.56 -4.19
C VAL A 69 -5.99 1.33 -4.82
N VAL A 70 -7.20 0.81 -4.70
CA VAL A 70 -8.43 1.53 -4.97
C VAL A 70 -8.93 2.05 -3.63
N ARG A 71 -9.19 3.35 -3.51
CA ARG A 71 -9.91 3.92 -2.36
C ARG A 71 -10.93 4.92 -2.79
N GLU A 72 -12.15 4.77 -2.27
CA GLU A 72 -13.29 5.60 -2.67
C GLU A 72 -13.42 5.71 -4.21
N GLY A 73 -13.08 4.64 -4.95
CA GLY A 73 -13.09 4.65 -6.42
C GLY A 73 -11.92 5.37 -7.10
N VAL A 74 -10.87 5.75 -6.36
CA VAL A 74 -9.65 6.36 -6.90
C VAL A 74 -8.50 5.36 -6.89
N LEU A 75 -7.80 5.21 -8.01
CA LEU A 75 -6.66 4.31 -8.14
C LEU A 75 -5.33 5.00 -7.81
N ASN A 76 -4.44 4.31 -7.10
CA ASN A 76 -3.07 4.74 -6.86
C ASN A 76 -2.08 3.56 -6.97
N PRO A 77 -0.96 3.64 -7.71
CA PRO A 77 -0.58 4.74 -8.61
C PRO A 77 -1.58 4.91 -9.74
N ASP A 78 -1.72 6.16 -10.20
CA ASP A 78 -2.65 6.51 -11.28
C ASP A 78 -2.30 5.77 -12.57
N VAL A 79 -3.33 5.35 -13.28
CA VAL A 79 -3.25 4.65 -14.57
C VAL A 79 -4.36 5.21 -15.44
N ASP A 80 -4.06 5.51 -16.69
CA ASP A 80 -5.07 5.90 -17.66
C ASP A 80 -5.89 4.68 -18.08
N TYR A 81 -7.18 4.66 -17.74
CA TYR A 81 -8.13 3.60 -18.11
C TYR A 81 -9.52 4.20 -18.38
N GLU A 82 -10.33 3.49 -19.18
CA GLU A 82 -11.72 3.88 -19.41
C GLU A 82 -12.64 3.33 -18.31
N GLY A 83 -13.43 4.21 -17.68
CA GLY A 83 -14.49 3.84 -16.73
C GLY A 83 -14.37 4.56 -15.39
N GLU A 84 -15.24 4.19 -14.47
CA GLU A 84 -15.23 4.65 -13.08
C GLU A 84 -15.03 3.44 -12.16
N LEU A 85 -14.13 3.57 -11.17
CA LEU A 85 -13.96 2.55 -10.13
C LEU A 85 -14.88 2.86 -8.95
N GLU A 86 -15.22 1.81 -8.22
CA GLU A 86 -15.97 1.86 -6.99
C GLU A 86 -15.29 0.94 -5.98
N GLY A 87 -15.35 1.32 -4.71
CA GLY A 87 -14.89 0.52 -3.57
C GLY A 87 -13.47 0.81 -3.10
N ASP A 88 -13.04 -0.03 -2.16
CA ASP A 88 -11.78 0.02 -1.45
C ASP A 88 -11.09 -1.35 -1.49
N GLY A 89 -9.81 -1.38 -1.88
CA GLY A 89 -9.05 -2.62 -1.87
C GLY A 89 -7.77 -2.56 -2.70
N THR A 90 -7.30 -3.72 -3.12
CA THR A 90 -5.98 -3.89 -3.73
C THR A 90 -6.04 -4.63 -5.06
N ILE A 91 -5.10 -4.27 -5.94
CA ILE A 91 -4.81 -4.96 -7.19
C ILE A 91 -3.31 -5.24 -7.18
N VAL A 92 -2.93 -6.52 -7.24
CA VAL A 92 -1.54 -6.94 -7.13
C VAL A 92 -1.10 -7.62 -8.42
N VAL A 93 -0.07 -7.10 -9.04
CA VAL A 93 0.66 -7.74 -10.13
C VAL A 93 1.81 -8.52 -9.49
N ASN A 94 1.93 -9.81 -9.76
CA ASN A 94 3.06 -10.61 -9.30
C ASN A 94 4.24 -10.56 -10.29
N SER A 95 5.38 -11.14 -9.92
CA SER A 95 6.60 -11.19 -10.75
C SER A 95 6.43 -11.93 -12.08
N LYS A 96 5.35 -12.68 -12.29
CA LYS A 96 5.01 -13.32 -13.57
C LYS A 96 4.06 -12.46 -14.43
N GLY A 97 3.77 -11.24 -14.00
CA GLY A 97 2.81 -10.34 -14.63
C GLY A 97 1.35 -10.75 -14.42
N GLN A 98 1.04 -11.73 -13.58
CA GLN A 98 -0.35 -12.11 -13.29
C GLN A 98 -0.96 -11.11 -12.31
N ILE A 99 -2.25 -10.82 -12.47
CA ILE A 99 -2.94 -9.81 -11.65
C ILE A 99 -3.94 -10.48 -10.71
N LYS A 100 -3.87 -10.19 -9.41
CA LYS A 100 -4.88 -10.50 -8.40
C LYS A 100 -5.65 -9.22 -8.06
N VAL A 101 -6.96 -9.32 -7.84
CA VAL A 101 -7.83 -8.19 -7.46
C VAL A 101 -8.63 -8.59 -6.24
N LEU A 102 -8.72 -7.68 -5.27
CA LEU A 102 -9.61 -7.78 -4.13
C LEU A 102 -10.08 -6.39 -3.74
N VAL A 103 -11.28 -6.00 -4.17
CA VAL A 103 -11.88 -4.69 -3.89
C VAL A 103 -13.30 -4.86 -3.35
N GLN A 104 -13.57 -4.19 -2.24
CA GLN A 104 -14.86 -4.18 -1.54
C GLN A 104 -15.64 -2.92 -1.88
N THR A 105 -16.87 -3.05 -2.36
CA THR A 105 -17.83 -1.92 -2.42
C THR A 105 -18.82 -2.00 -1.26
N GLU A 106 -19.81 -1.10 -1.21
CA GLU A 106 -20.90 -1.21 -0.22
C GLU A 106 -21.69 -2.53 -0.39
N ASP A 107 -21.91 -2.95 -1.64
CA ASP A 107 -22.82 -4.05 -1.98
C ASP A 107 -22.11 -5.33 -2.48
N TRP A 108 -20.88 -5.20 -3.02
CA TRP A 108 -20.24 -6.26 -3.81
C TRP A 108 -18.76 -6.48 -3.47
N CYS A 109 -18.36 -7.74 -3.62
CA CYS A 109 -16.96 -8.12 -3.70
C CYS A 109 -16.49 -8.24 -5.15
N ILE A 110 -15.46 -7.49 -5.48
CA ILE A 110 -14.77 -7.53 -6.75
C ILE A 110 -13.48 -8.33 -6.55
N SER A 111 -13.40 -9.51 -7.15
CA SER A 111 -12.29 -10.43 -6.93
C SER A 111 -11.76 -11.05 -8.21
N LYS A 112 -10.47 -11.35 -8.23
CA LYS A 112 -9.80 -12.08 -9.31
C LYS A 112 -8.57 -12.76 -8.73
N GLU A 113 -8.41 -14.07 -8.92
CA GLU A 113 -7.15 -14.75 -8.59
C GLU A 113 -6.14 -14.66 -9.75
N TYR A 114 -4.87 -15.03 -9.50
CA TYR A 114 -3.80 -14.94 -10.50
C TYR A 114 -4.09 -15.80 -11.74
N GLU A 115 -4.75 -16.94 -11.55
CA GLU A 115 -5.11 -17.92 -12.57
C GLU A 115 -6.37 -17.53 -13.35
N ASP A 116 -7.16 -16.60 -12.81
CA ASP A 116 -8.41 -16.18 -13.44
C ASP A 116 -8.16 -15.28 -14.64
N SER A 117 -8.97 -15.43 -15.68
CA SER A 117 -8.88 -14.59 -16.89
C SER A 117 -9.64 -13.26 -16.77
N LYS A 118 -10.58 -13.15 -15.83
CA LYS A 118 -11.48 -11.99 -15.69
C LYS A 118 -11.83 -11.76 -14.23
N VAL A 119 -12.18 -10.52 -13.92
CA VAL A 119 -12.73 -10.12 -12.62
C VAL A 119 -14.14 -10.69 -12.43
N SER A 120 -14.38 -11.24 -11.25
CA SER A 120 -15.66 -11.67 -10.73
C SER A 120 -16.24 -10.60 -9.80
N ILE A 121 -17.57 -10.45 -9.82
CA ILE A 121 -18.30 -9.55 -8.91
C ILE A 121 -19.39 -10.38 -8.25
N GLN A 122 -19.34 -10.48 -6.93
CA GLN A 122 -20.23 -11.30 -6.10
C GLN A 122 -20.97 -10.41 -5.09
N ASP A 123 -22.18 -10.81 -4.71
CA ASP A 123 -22.96 -10.09 -3.70
C ASP A 123 -22.38 -10.30 -2.30
N GLY A 124 -22.31 -9.21 -1.53
CA GLY A 124 -21.82 -9.22 -0.16
C GLY A 124 -20.33 -8.94 -0.01
N GLU A 125 -19.82 -9.23 1.18
CA GLU A 125 -18.43 -8.97 1.53
C GLU A 125 -17.47 -9.91 0.77
N CYS A 126 -16.28 -9.39 0.47
CA CYS A 126 -15.19 -10.21 0.01
C CYS A 126 -14.87 -11.25 1.07
N SER A 127 -15.18 -12.51 0.77
CA SER A 127 -14.72 -13.62 1.57
C SER A 127 -13.21 -13.50 1.65
N THR A 128 -12.70 -13.24 2.84
CA THR A 128 -11.27 -13.27 3.13
C THR A 128 -10.80 -14.71 2.94
N SER A 129 -10.54 -15.11 1.69
CA SER A 129 -9.52 -16.12 1.47
C SER A 129 -8.26 -15.54 2.09
N ALA A 130 -7.55 -16.37 2.83
CA ALA A 130 -6.42 -16.06 3.66
C ALA A 130 -5.18 -15.59 2.87
N ASP A 131 -5.36 -14.56 2.04
CA ASP A 131 -4.55 -14.28 0.86
C ASP A 131 -4.38 -12.75 0.62
N LEU A 132 -4.74 -11.95 1.62
CA LEU A 132 -3.84 -10.88 2.08
C LEU A 132 -2.68 -11.53 2.84
N THR A 133 -1.97 -12.49 2.23
CA THR A 133 -0.64 -12.84 2.71
C THR A 133 0.22 -11.63 2.40
N TYR A 134 0.38 -10.80 3.43
CA TYR A 134 1.59 -10.03 3.66
C TYR A 134 2.78 -10.83 3.11
N PRO A 135 3.65 -10.25 2.25
CA PRO A 135 4.91 -10.90 1.95
C PRO A 135 5.55 -11.25 3.29
N GLU A 136 5.86 -12.52 3.44
CA GLU A 136 6.45 -13.13 4.61
C GLU A 136 7.53 -12.19 5.16
N TYR A 137 7.25 -11.64 6.35
CA TYR A 137 8.16 -10.81 7.12
C TYR A 137 9.57 -11.38 7.02
N ALA A 138 10.59 -10.52 7.01
CA ALA A 138 11.89 -10.95 7.49
C ALA A 138 11.71 -11.48 8.92
N TYR A 139 11.58 -12.79 9.03
CA TYR A 139 11.20 -13.52 10.23
C TYR A 139 12.34 -13.35 11.25
N VAL A 140 12.11 -12.55 12.29
CA VAL A 140 12.99 -12.51 13.48
C VAL A 140 12.25 -13.22 14.63
N PRO A 141 12.39 -14.56 14.77
CA PRO A 141 11.57 -15.38 15.66
C PRO A 141 11.58 -14.93 17.14
N GLU A 142 12.66 -14.27 17.57
CA GLU A 142 12.82 -13.78 18.94
C GLU A 142 11.87 -12.60 19.27
N ILE A 143 11.56 -11.77 18.28
CA ILE A 143 10.71 -10.57 18.46
C ILE A 143 9.25 -10.98 18.59
N GLN A 144 8.81 -11.95 17.79
CA GLN A 144 7.46 -12.47 17.84
C GLN A 144 7.18 -13.17 19.18
N GLN A 145 8.13 -13.97 19.68
CA GLN A 145 8.02 -14.61 20.99
C GLN A 145 7.97 -13.57 22.13
N ALA A 146 8.79 -12.51 22.06
CA ALA A 146 8.79 -11.46 23.08
C ALA A 146 7.48 -10.64 23.12
N LEU A 147 6.83 -10.44 21.96
CA LEU A 147 5.52 -9.79 21.84
C LEU A 147 4.39 -10.70 22.35
N ILE A 148 4.44 -12.00 22.04
CA ILE A 148 3.48 -13.01 22.50
C ILE A 148 3.55 -13.20 24.02
N ASP A 149 4.75 -13.21 24.59
CA ASP A 149 4.99 -13.40 26.02
C ASP A 149 4.81 -12.10 26.83
N GLY A 150 4.46 -10.99 26.18
CA GLY A 150 4.24 -9.67 26.80
C GLY A 150 5.49 -9.02 27.39
N THR A 151 6.68 -9.56 27.08
CA THR A 151 7.98 -9.08 27.57
C THR A 151 8.50 -7.87 26.78
N ARG A 152 7.86 -7.53 25.66
CA ARG A 152 8.11 -6.35 24.84
C ARG A 152 6.76 -5.71 24.46
N GLN A 153 6.61 -4.40 24.65
CA GLN A 153 5.40 -3.64 24.31
C GLN A 153 5.71 -2.76 23.08
N LEU A 154 4.87 -2.80 22.06
CA LEU A 154 4.93 -1.88 20.92
C LEU A 154 4.00 -0.70 21.21
N GLU A 155 4.52 0.52 21.16
CA GLU A 155 3.70 1.74 21.33
C GLU A 155 3.24 2.24 19.95
N THR A 156 1.97 2.60 19.83
CA THR A 156 1.37 3.21 18.63
C THR A 156 1.42 4.73 18.64
N ASP A 157 2.15 5.35 19.58
CA ASP A 157 2.23 6.81 19.79
C ASP A 157 3.09 7.52 18.73
N VAL A 158 2.76 7.26 17.46
CA VAL A 158 3.18 8.02 16.29
C VAL A 158 2.09 9.04 16.00
N THR A 159 2.40 10.33 16.14
CA THR A 159 1.50 11.39 15.68
C THR A 159 2.05 11.90 14.36
N LEU A 160 1.26 11.83 13.29
CA LEU A 160 1.70 12.36 12.01
C LEU A 160 1.39 13.85 11.99
N ALA A 161 2.43 14.68 12.08
CA ALA A 161 2.29 16.08 11.74
C ALA A 161 2.71 16.24 10.28
N LEU A 162 1.71 16.47 9.42
CA LEU A 162 1.96 17.02 8.10
C LEU A 162 2.45 18.45 8.32
N ASP A 163 3.76 18.66 8.26
CA ASP A 163 4.28 20.00 7.99
C ASP A 163 3.83 20.37 6.58
N GLU A 164 3.29 21.57 6.40
CA GLU A 164 2.79 22.10 5.12
C GLU A 164 3.86 22.08 4.00
N THR A 165 5.10 21.75 4.32
CA THR A 165 6.23 21.58 3.39
C THR A 165 6.89 20.19 3.37
N THR A 166 6.57 19.29 4.31
CA THR A 166 7.18 17.95 4.37
C THR A 166 6.28 16.92 5.04
N SER A 167 6.01 15.80 4.37
CA SER A 167 5.30 14.61 4.90
C SER A 167 6.11 13.89 6.00
N GLY A 168 6.40 14.56 7.12
CA GLY A 168 7.17 14.07 8.27
C GLY A 168 6.39 13.17 9.21
N ILE A 169 7.08 12.26 9.92
CA ILE A 169 6.50 11.46 10.99
C ILE A 169 6.97 12.02 12.32
N ILE A 170 6.06 12.39 13.22
CA ILE A 170 6.44 12.76 14.58
C ILE A 170 6.27 11.54 15.49
N TYR A 171 7.37 11.08 16.06
CA TYR A 171 7.36 9.99 17.05
C TYR A 171 7.34 10.58 18.46
N ASN A 172 6.25 10.36 19.18
CA ASN A 172 6.06 10.84 20.55
C ASN A 172 6.30 9.75 21.61
N GLY A 173 6.62 8.53 21.17
CA GLY A 173 6.84 7.39 22.03
C GLY A 173 8.17 7.42 22.79
N THR A 174 8.29 6.51 23.76
CA THR A 174 9.53 6.28 24.53
C THR A 174 10.19 4.93 24.22
N SER A 175 9.52 4.08 23.43
CA SER A 175 10.04 2.78 22.98
C SER A 175 11.27 2.95 22.08
N GLN A 176 12.17 1.97 22.10
CA GLN A 176 13.31 1.86 21.19
C GLN A 176 12.93 1.19 19.86
N ASP A 177 11.69 0.71 19.74
CA ASP A 177 11.17 0.03 18.57
C ASP A 177 10.01 0.83 17.98
N LEU A 178 10.07 1.05 16.67
CA LEU A 178 9.03 1.77 15.93
C LEU A 178 8.58 0.95 14.72
N ILE A 179 7.28 0.68 14.64
CA ILE A 179 6.65 0.17 13.42
C ILE A 179 6.06 1.37 12.69
N LEU A 180 6.52 1.61 11.47
CA LEU A 180 5.95 2.68 10.66
C LEU A 180 4.60 2.26 10.08
N PRO A 181 3.60 3.16 10.03
CA PRO A 181 2.26 2.81 9.57
C PRO A 181 2.20 2.72 8.05
N SER A 182 1.66 1.64 7.49
CA SER A 182 1.47 1.53 6.03
C SER A 182 0.44 2.52 5.46
N SER A 183 -0.38 3.15 6.32
CA SER A 183 -1.38 4.13 5.92
C SER A 183 -1.77 5.09 7.06
N ILE A 184 -2.28 6.27 6.70
CA ILE A 184 -2.81 7.29 7.62
C ILE A 184 -4.28 7.52 7.30
N ALA A 185 -5.17 7.35 8.27
CA ALA A 185 -6.62 7.55 8.09
C ALA A 185 -7.17 6.79 6.86
N GLY A 186 -6.60 5.62 6.57
CA GLY A 186 -6.93 4.90 5.35
C GLY A 186 -6.42 5.58 4.09
N THR A 187 -5.26 6.21 4.09
CA THR A 187 -4.52 6.64 2.87
C THR A 187 -3.17 5.93 2.89
N PRO A 188 -2.80 5.12 1.88
CA PRO A 188 -1.52 4.42 1.87
C PRO A 188 -0.37 5.42 1.87
N LEU A 189 0.68 5.11 2.62
CA LEU A 189 1.94 5.84 2.52
C LEU A 189 2.81 5.17 1.48
N TRP A 190 3.31 5.96 0.54
CA TRP A 190 4.24 5.54 -0.50
C TRP A 190 5.61 6.22 -0.33
N GLU A 191 5.69 7.25 0.51
CA GLU A 191 6.91 7.91 0.91
C GLU A 191 7.01 8.06 2.42
N TYR A 192 8.24 8.06 2.93
CA TYR A 192 8.55 8.48 4.29
C TYR A 192 9.59 9.58 4.32
N SER A 193 9.32 10.63 5.09
CA SER A 193 10.28 11.67 5.45
C SER A 193 10.89 11.40 6.82
N PHE A 194 11.52 12.43 7.41
CA PHE A 194 12.19 12.36 8.69
C PHE A 194 11.23 11.92 9.81
N VAL A 195 11.75 11.05 10.69
CA VAL A 195 11.15 10.78 12.00
C VAL A 195 11.79 11.75 12.99
N SER A 196 11.00 12.49 13.76
CA SER A 196 11.55 13.36 14.81
C SER A 196 10.65 13.44 16.04
N LYS A 197 11.22 13.91 17.16
CA LYS A 197 10.43 14.34 18.31
C LYS A 197 10.04 15.82 18.18
N PRO A 198 8.90 16.24 18.74
CA PRO A 198 8.51 17.65 18.79
C PRO A 198 9.54 18.54 19.51
N ASP A 199 10.26 17.99 20.48
CA ASP A 199 11.24 18.71 21.29
C ASP A 199 12.64 18.77 20.65
N GLY A 200 12.83 18.17 19.49
CA GLY A 200 14.10 18.13 18.75
C GLY A 200 15.19 17.28 19.42
N THR A 201 14.85 16.49 20.45
CA THR A 201 15.81 15.56 21.06
C THR A 201 16.00 14.33 20.18
N PRO A 202 17.17 13.66 20.24
CA PRO A 202 17.38 12.42 19.52
C PRO A 202 16.33 11.38 19.89
N LEU A 203 15.93 10.62 18.88
CA LEU A 203 15.01 9.52 19.02
C LEU A 203 15.72 8.34 19.72
N PRO A 204 15.05 7.64 20.65
CA PRO A 204 15.64 6.49 21.33
C PRO A 204 15.63 5.22 20.47
N LEU A 205 15.40 5.33 19.16
CA LEU A 205 15.08 4.22 18.28
C LEU A 205 16.32 3.38 17.99
N ALA A 206 16.28 2.13 18.42
CA ALA A 206 17.26 1.10 18.08
C ALA A 206 16.83 0.30 16.85
N THR A 207 15.51 0.16 16.63
CA THR A 207 14.94 -0.59 15.51
C THR A 207 13.77 0.16 14.89
N ILE A 208 13.73 0.18 13.55
CA ILE A 208 12.61 0.67 12.76
C ILE A 208 12.14 -0.45 11.82
N TYR A 209 10.86 -0.79 11.92
CA TYR A 209 10.20 -1.76 11.04
C TYR A 209 9.42 -0.99 9.97
N MET A 210 9.83 -1.16 8.72
CA MET A 210 9.16 -0.52 7.59
C MET A 210 8.03 -1.41 7.06
N PRO A 211 6.84 -0.84 6.80
CA PRO A 211 5.76 -1.56 6.14
C PRO A 211 6.06 -1.76 4.66
N ASP A 212 5.34 -2.71 4.08
CA ASP A 212 5.31 -2.91 2.64
C ASP A 212 4.62 -1.73 1.94
N GLY A 213 5.03 -1.48 0.69
CA GLY A 213 4.42 -0.46 -0.18
C GLY A 213 5.10 0.90 -0.13
N ILE A 214 6.07 1.09 0.78
CA ILE A 214 6.93 2.28 0.78
C ILE A 214 7.86 2.22 -0.41
N GLN A 215 7.79 3.26 -1.24
CA GLN A 215 8.56 3.38 -2.48
C GLN A 215 9.71 4.37 -2.34
N LYS A 216 9.50 5.45 -1.58
CA LYS A 216 10.46 6.54 -1.47
C LYS A 216 10.85 6.83 -0.03
N ILE A 217 12.15 6.97 0.19
CA ILE A 217 12.72 7.43 1.44
C ILE A 217 13.28 8.83 1.20
N ASN A 218 12.62 9.82 1.76
CA ASN A 218 12.89 11.23 1.51
C ASN A 218 14.17 11.71 2.19
N THR A 219 14.56 12.92 1.81
CA THR A 219 15.76 13.58 2.32
C THR A 219 15.72 13.63 3.85
N TYR A 220 16.80 13.21 4.50
CA TYR A 220 16.95 13.17 5.97
C TYR A 220 16.04 12.18 6.73
N ALA A 221 15.46 11.15 6.08
CA ALA A 221 14.51 10.24 6.73
C ALA A 221 14.99 9.62 8.06
N PHE A 222 16.28 9.27 8.17
CA PHE A 222 16.91 8.71 9.37
C PHE A 222 18.09 9.56 9.84
N LYS A 223 17.98 10.88 9.68
CA LYS A 223 19.02 11.81 10.11
C LYS A 223 19.11 11.87 11.63
N ASP A 224 20.34 11.87 12.15
CA ASP A 224 20.66 11.95 13.58
C ASP A 224 20.03 10.84 14.45
N GLU A 225 19.70 9.70 13.84
CA GLU A 225 19.26 8.48 14.53
C GLU A 225 20.45 7.79 15.22
N THR A 226 20.97 8.43 16.26
CA THR A 226 22.22 8.06 16.94
C THR A 226 22.18 6.73 17.69
N GLN A 227 21.00 6.11 17.81
CA GLN A 227 20.80 4.81 18.49
C GLN A 227 20.43 3.68 17.51
N LEU A 228 20.13 3.99 16.25
CA LEU A 228 19.68 3.03 15.25
C LEU A 228 20.86 2.15 14.81
N ASN A 229 20.84 0.88 15.20
CA ASN A 229 21.95 -0.04 14.94
C ASN A 229 21.84 -0.72 13.57
N PHE A 230 20.61 -1.01 13.14
CA PHE A 230 20.33 -1.61 11.86
C PHE A 230 18.99 -1.14 11.29
N ILE A 231 18.85 -1.26 9.98
CA ILE A 231 17.59 -1.01 9.28
C ILE A 231 17.43 -2.00 8.14
N THR A 232 16.19 -2.41 7.87
CA THR A 232 15.85 -3.31 6.76
C THR A 232 14.83 -2.64 5.85
N PHE A 233 15.20 -2.47 4.58
CA PHE A 233 14.35 -1.91 3.54
C PHE A 233 13.58 -3.02 2.82
N PRO A 234 12.23 -2.92 2.76
CA PRO A 234 11.40 -3.87 2.04
C PRO A 234 11.66 -3.77 0.52
N PRO A 235 11.27 -4.78 -0.27
CA PRO A 235 11.59 -4.81 -1.69
C PRO A 235 10.91 -3.69 -2.48
N SER A 236 9.87 -3.06 -1.92
CA SER A 236 9.13 -1.97 -2.55
C SER A 236 9.91 -0.66 -2.61
N VAL A 237 10.99 -0.49 -1.84
CA VAL A 237 11.76 0.76 -1.79
C VAL A 237 12.60 0.89 -3.06
N ILE A 238 12.29 1.91 -3.86
CA ILE A 238 12.90 2.16 -5.17
C ILE A 238 13.72 3.44 -5.22
N ILE A 239 13.49 4.40 -4.31
CA ILE A 239 14.17 5.70 -4.28
C ILE A 239 14.65 6.01 -2.87
N LEU A 240 15.92 6.39 -2.77
CA LEU A 240 16.54 6.95 -1.58
C LEU A 240 17.06 8.36 -1.92
N ASP A 241 16.56 9.37 -1.24
CA ASP A 241 16.95 10.77 -1.47
C ASP A 241 18.31 11.12 -0.83
N ASN A 242 18.61 12.42 -0.75
CA ASN A 242 19.84 12.97 -0.19
C ASN A 242 19.95 12.70 1.33
N TRP A 243 21.16 12.44 1.83
CA TRP A 243 21.48 12.42 3.27
C TRP A 243 20.54 11.57 4.15
N VAL A 244 20.02 10.45 3.62
CA VAL A 244 19.03 9.62 4.33
C VAL A 244 19.53 9.15 5.70
N PHE A 245 20.83 8.89 5.83
CA PHE A 245 21.47 8.39 7.07
C PHE A 245 22.49 9.36 7.66
N GLU A 246 22.39 10.66 7.35
CA GLU A 246 23.34 11.63 7.89
C GLU A 246 23.29 11.64 9.42
N GLY A 247 24.45 11.50 10.08
CA GLY A 247 24.50 11.54 11.55
C GLY A 247 23.96 10.29 12.26
N ALA A 248 23.59 9.22 11.54
CA ALA A 248 23.23 7.93 12.12
C ALA A 248 24.47 7.18 12.65
N THR A 249 25.00 7.62 13.79
CA THR A 249 26.33 7.22 14.29
C THR A 249 26.40 5.80 14.86
N ALA A 250 25.29 5.20 15.28
CA ALA A 250 25.25 3.81 15.74
C ALA A 250 25.01 2.81 14.60
N LEU A 251 24.68 3.26 13.40
CA LEU A 251 24.30 2.38 12.30
C LEU A 251 25.47 1.50 11.88
N GLN A 252 25.25 0.18 11.86
CA GLN A 252 26.23 -0.83 11.49
C GLN A 252 25.78 -1.61 10.27
N THR A 253 24.48 -1.89 10.14
CA THR A 253 23.95 -2.74 9.07
C THR A 253 22.76 -2.10 8.39
N ILE A 254 22.79 -2.04 7.07
CA ILE A 254 21.64 -1.70 6.24
C ILE A 254 21.32 -2.93 5.40
N THR A 255 20.10 -3.45 5.49
CA THR A 255 19.68 -4.60 4.69
C THR A 255 18.68 -4.14 3.64
N PHE A 256 18.91 -4.46 2.37
CA PHE A 256 17.91 -4.38 1.33
C PHE A 256 17.46 -5.79 0.99
N THR A 257 16.14 -6.01 0.91
CA THR A 257 15.59 -7.31 0.52
C THR A 257 15.22 -7.37 -0.96
N SER A 258 15.31 -6.26 -1.68
CA SER A 258 15.07 -6.21 -3.12
C SER A 258 16.24 -6.81 -3.90
N THR A 259 15.92 -7.46 -5.02
CA THR A 259 16.92 -7.79 -6.04
C THR A 259 17.19 -6.65 -7.01
N GLU A 260 16.33 -5.61 -7.00
CA GLU A 260 16.51 -4.41 -7.80
C GLU A 260 17.17 -3.32 -6.96
N VAL A 261 18.19 -2.66 -7.53
CA VAL A 261 18.94 -1.61 -6.84
C VAL A 261 18.11 -0.32 -6.75
N PRO A 262 17.82 0.19 -5.54
CA PRO A 262 17.17 1.49 -5.39
C PRO A 262 18.00 2.61 -6.03
N THR A 263 17.31 3.57 -6.65
CA THR A 263 17.96 4.79 -7.13
C THR A 263 18.40 5.63 -5.95
N ILE A 264 19.67 6.04 -5.95
CA ILE A 264 20.26 6.94 -4.97
C ILE A 264 20.60 8.29 -5.61
N ILE A 265 20.70 9.33 -4.79
CA ILE A 265 21.34 10.57 -5.21
C ILE A 265 22.85 10.44 -5.03
N GLU A 266 23.62 10.89 -6.01
CA GLU A 266 25.09 10.90 -5.97
C GLU A 266 25.65 12.31 -5.74
N GLY A 267 26.96 12.40 -5.51
CA GLY A 267 27.69 13.67 -5.44
C GLY A 267 27.75 14.30 -4.06
N SER A 268 27.88 15.62 -3.99
CA SER A 268 28.11 16.34 -2.72
C SER A 268 26.98 16.17 -1.70
N ASN A 269 25.79 15.88 -2.21
CA ASN A 269 24.55 15.73 -1.44
C ASN A 269 24.04 14.28 -1.48
N GLY A 270 24.91 13.32 -1.84
CA GLY A 270 24.46 11.95 -2.11
C GLY A 270 23.80 11.24 -0.91
N THR A 271 23.06 10.17 -1.19
CA THR A 271 22.30 9.40 -0.19
C THR A 271 23.16 8.92 0.97
N PHE A 272 24.35 8.38 0.68
CA PHE A 272 25.30 7.89 1.67
C PHE A 272 26.32 8.95 2.12
N LYS A 273 26.07 10.22 1.81
CA LYS A 273 26.95 11.31 2.26
C LYS A 273 26.97 11.37 3.78
N ASN A 274 28.18 11.42 4.35
CA ASN A 274 28.41 11.41 5.79
C ASN A 274 27.89 10.13 6.50
N LEU A 275 27.66 9.05 5.76
CA LEU A 275 27.48 7.73 6.35
C LEU A 275 28.75 7.34 7.11
N LYS A 276 28.58 6.76 8.31
CA LYS A 276 29.69 6.26 9.12
C LYS A 276 30.54 5.26 8.32
N SER A 277 31.86 5.31 8.50
CA SER A 277 32.84 4.53 7.73
C SER A 277 33.14 3.16 8.39
N ASP A 278 32.19 2.24 8.31
CA ASP A 278 32.23 0.81 8.72
C ASP A 278 30.84 0.13 8.58
N VAL A 279 29.93 0.73 7.81
CA VAL A 279 28.58 0.21 7.58
C VAL A 279 28.63 -0.91 6.56
N THR A 280 27.93 -2.00 6.88
CA THR A 280 27.75 -3.15 6.00
C THR A 280 26.35 -3.09 5.38
N ILE A 281 26.30 -2.95 4.06
CA ILE A 281 25.07 -3.13 3.29
C ILE A 281 24.93 -4.61 2.93
N ARG A 282 23.79 -5.21 3.29
CA ARG A 282 23.44 -6.61 2.99
C ARG A 282 22.35 -6.62 1.91
N VAL A 283 22.56 -7.41 0.87
CA VAL A 283 21.66 -7.52 -0.29
C VAL A 283 21.51 -8.99 -0.70
N PRO A 284 20.45 -9.38 -1.44
CA PRO A 284 20.32 -10.74 -1.94
C PRO A 284 21.55 -11.14 -2.74
N GLN A 285 22.06 -12.35 -2.53
CA GLN A 285 23.28 -12.82 -3.20
C GLN A 285 23.19 -12.72 -4.74
N GLU A 286 22.00 -12.89 -5.33
CA GLU A 286 21.78 -12.73 -6.78
C GLU A 286 21.96 -11.30 -7.29
N ALA A 287 21.71 -10.28 -6.47
CA ALA A 287 21.78 -8.86 -6.85
C ALA A 287 23.08 -8.17 -6.43
N LEU A 288 23.96 -8.88 -5.70
CA LEU A 288 25.19 -8.33 -5.14
C LEU A 288 26.03 -7.55 -6.17
N ALA A 289 26.19 -8.10 -7.37
CA ALA A 289 26.98 -7.47 -8.42
C ALA A 289 26.39 -6.13 -8.89
N ASP A 290 25.06 -6.05 -9.00
CA ASP A 290 24.36 -4.84 -9.45
C ASP A 290 24.43 -3.74 -8.38
N TYR A 291 24.22 -4.09 -7.11
CA TYR A 291 24.39 -3.15 -6.00
C TYR A 291 25.83 -2.64 -5.89
N GLN A 292 26.83 -3.52 -6.05
CA GLN A 292 28.24 -3.11 -6.05
C GLN A 292 28.57 -2.19 -7.21
N ALA A 293 28.09 -2.52 -8.42
CA ALA A 293 28.28 -1.68 -9.60
C ALA A 293 27.65 -0.29 -9.44
N ALA A 294 26.45 -0.22 -8.85
CA ALA A 294 25.71 1.02 -8.71
C ALA A 294 26.24 1.91 -7.58
N TRP A 295 26.64 1.36 -6.42
CA TRP A 295 26.80 2.16 -5.20
C TRP A 295 28.22 2.27 -4.68
N THR A 296 29.18 1.49 -5.17
CA THR A 296 30.55 1.46 -4.60
C THR A 296 31.23 2.84 -4.58
N THR A 297 31.00 3.66 -5.61
CA THR A 297 31.54 5.03 -5.70
C THR A 297 30.87 5.99 -4.70
N SER A 298 29.60 5.77 -4.39
CA SER A 298 28.77 6.64 -3.56
C SER A 298 28.81 6.28 -2.07
N LEU A 299 29.12 5.04 -1.72
CA LEU A 299 29.04 4.53 -0.34
C LEU A 299 30.12 5.09 0.60
N GLY A 300 31.24 5.58 0.04
CA GLY A 300 32.38 6.09 0.83
C GLY A 300 33.31 4.98 1.33
N SER A 301 34.55 5.36 1.67
CA SER A 301 35.59 4.42 2.08
C SER A 301 35.30 3.76 3.43
N GLY A 302 35.59 2.46 3.55
CA GLY A 302 35.43 1.69 4.80
C GLY A 302 34.08 0.97 4.91
N ASN A 303 33.12 1.33 4.06
CA ASN A 303 31.84 0.66 3.94
C ASN A 303 31.91 -0.48 2.91
N GLN A 304 31.02 -1.46 3.05
CA GLN A 304 31.01 -2.64 2.17
C GLN A 304 29.60 -3.07 1.81
N ILE A 305 29.46 -3.71 0.65
CA ILE A 305 28.23 -4.35 0.19
C ILE A 305 28.50 -5.85 0.08
N ILE A 306 27.72 -6.66 0.80
CA ILE A 306 27.85 -8.12 0.85
C ILE A 306 26.53 -8.82 0.52
N GLY A 307 26.64 -10.00 -0.09
CA GLY A 307 25.50 -10.90 -0.32
C GLY A 307 25.16 -11.70 0.94
N TYR A 308 23.90 -12.10 1.08
CA TYR A 308 23.44 -13.06 2.09
C TYR A 308 22.72 -14.25 1.48
#